data_AF-A0A4P9YJN3-F1
#
_entry.id   AF-A0A4P9YJN3-F1
#
_cell.length_a   1.000
_cell.length_b   1.000
_cell.length_c   1.000
_cell.angle_alpha   90.00
_cell.angle_beta   90.00
_cell.angle_gamma   90.00
#
_symmetry.space_group_name_H-M   'P 1'
#
loop_
_entity.id
_entity.type
_entity.pdbx_description
1 polymer ?
#
loop_
_entity_poly.entity_id
_entity_poly.type
_entity_poly.pdbx_seq_one_letter_code
_entity_poly.pdbx_strand_id
1 'polypeptide(L)'
;MCIVGVFQNATIARLKDTWKTLPPKQHQRLNFYVSLMSPKGNYKLYREDLKRSAGPLVPYIGLYLTDLTFVEDGNPKFLDTEKKIYNFEKLALQAKLIFEIREYQSKVFDLQTNDAVQDWIFKAVSVELTKDELMILSESIQPRKIK
;
A
#
# COMPACT_ATOMS: atom_id res chain seq x y z
N MET A 1 -2.87 -2.86 -0.62
CA MET A 1 -2.77 -1.83 0.44
C MET A 1 -3.97 -0.89 0.47
N CYS A 2 -4.28 -0.18 -0.61
CA CYS A 2 -5.29 0.90 -0.61
C CYS A 2 -6.66 0.47 -0.06
N ILE A 3 -7.26 -0.60 -0.62
CA ILE A 3 -8.57 -1.10 -0.19
C ILE A 3 -8.55 -1.62 1.26
N VAL A 4 -7.48 -2.31 1.66
CA VAL A 4 -7.32 -2.78 3.05
C VAL A 4 -7.28 -1.60 4.02
N GLY A 5 -6.55 -0.54 3.67
CA GLY A 5 -6.48 0.69 4.46
C GLY A 5 -7.83 1.38 4.60
N VAL A 6 -8.68 1.33 3.57
CA VAL A 6 -10.05 1.87 3.62
C VAL A 6 -10.86 1.16 4.70
N PHE A 7 -10.86 -0.19 4.75
CA PHE A 7 -11.60 -0.94 5.76
C PHE A 7 -11.08 -0.74 7.20
N GLN A 8 -9.80 -0.40 7.34
CA GLN A 8 -9.19 -0.09 8.63
C GLN A 8 -9.37 1.39 9.05
N ASN A 9 -9.86 2.24 8.15
CA ASN A 9 -10.13 3.64 8.47
C ASN A 9 -11.18 3.74 9.58
N ALA A 10 -10.97 4.63 10.55
CA ALA A 10 -11.87 4.85 11.67
C ALA A 10 -13.31 5.16 11.23
N THR A 11 -13.50 5.85 10.11
CA THR A 11 -14.83 6.21 9.57
C THR A 11 -15.63 4.98 9.13
N ILE A 12 -14.97 3.91 8.69
CA ILE A 12 -15.64 2.67 8.26
C ILE A 12 -15.63 1.64 9.39
N ALA A 13 -14.52 1.51 10.12
CA ALA A 13 -14.35 0.53 11.19
C ALA A 13 -15.35 0.72 12.36
N ARG A 14 -15.91 1.92 12.52
CA ARG A 14 -16.92 2.24 13.55
C ARG A 14 -18.33 1.76 13.22
N LEU A 15 -18.63 1.44 11.96
CA LEU A 15 -19.97 1.04 11.48
C LEU A 15 -20.32 -0.41 11.89
N LYS A 16 -20.30 -0.68 13.20
CA LYS A 16 -20.44 -2.03 13.78
C LYS A 16 -21.69 -2.77 13.33
N ASP A 17 -22.80 -2.07 13.13
CA ASP A 17 -24.04 -2.72 12.72
C ASP A 17 -23.97 -3.16 11.25
N THR A 18 -23.32 -2.38 10.38
CA THR A 18 -22.98 -2.79 9.01
C THR A 18 -22.02 -3.98 9.00
N TRP A 19 -21.01 -3.99 9.86
CA TRP A 19 -20.08 -5.13 9.95
C TRP A 19 -20.77 -6.43 10.39
N LYS A 20 -21.83 -6.36 11.21
CA LYS A 20 -22.60 -7.53 11.64
C LYS A 20 -23.44 -8.16 10.52
N THR A 21 -23.79 -7.40 9.47
CA THR A 21 -24.58 -7.95 8.35
C THR A 21 -23.73 -8.78 7.40
N LEU A 22 -22.41 -8.65 7.44
CA LEU A 22 -21.50 -9.39 6.58
C LEU A 22 -21.38 -10.85 7.00
N PRO A 23 -21.46 -11.82 6.08
CA PRO A 23 -21.30 -13.21 6.43
C PRO A 23 -19.85 -13.53 6.89
N PRO A 24 -19.67 -14.60 7.70
CA PRO A 24 -18.37 -14.92 8.29
C PRO A 24 -17.23 -15.13 7.26
N LYS A 25 -17.55 -15.66 6.08
CA LYS A 25 -16.59 -15.88 5.00
C LYS A 25 -15.95 -14.57 4.51
N GLN A 26 -16.72 -13.48 4.45
CA GLN A 26 -16.23 -12.16 4.04
C GLN A 26 -15.30 -11.59 5.12
N HIS A 27 -15.65 -11.72 6.39
CA HIS A 27 -14.77 -11.34 7.51
C HIS A 27 -13.42 -12.07 7.45
N GLN A 28 -13.45 -13.39 7.23
CA GLN A 28 -12.22 -14.19 7.11
C GLN A 28 -11.35 -13.73 5.94
N ARG A 29 -11.94 -13.46 4.77
CA ARG A 29 -11.20 -12.95 3.59
C ARG A 29 -10.58 -11.59 3.87
N LEU A 30 -11.30 -10.68 4.52
CA LEU A 30 -10.75 -9.37 4.88
C LEU A 30 -9.59 -9.50 5.87
N ASN A 31 -9.77 -10.32 6.92
CA ASN A 31 -8.73 -10.56 7.93
C ASN A 31 -7.47 -11.17 7.33
N PHE A 32 -7.61 -12.06 6.35
CA PHE A 32 -6.48 -12.60 5.59
C PHE A 32 -5.66 -11.48 4.92
N TYR A 33 -6.31 -10.59 4.17
CA TYR A 33 -5.61 -9.48 3.50
C TYR A 33 -5.03 -8.45 4.47
N VAL A 34 -5.72 -8.19 5.58
CA VAL A 34 -5.21 -7.36 6.68
C VAL A 34 -3.94 -7.95 7.27
N SER A 35 -3.92 -9.26 7.50
CA SER A 35 -2.75 -9.98 8.00
C SER A 35 -1.60 -9.96 7.01
N LEU A 36 -1.88 -10.22 5.72
CA LEU A 36 -0.88 -10.19 4.65
C LEU A 36 -0.19 -8.83 4.56
N MET A 37 -0.96 -7.75 4.63
CA MET A 37 -0.46 -6.36 4.55
C MET A 37 0.01 -5.80 5.90
N SER A 38 0.19 -6.63 6.92
CA SER A 38 0.56 -6.17 8.26
C SER A 38 1.96 -5.52 8.25
N PRO A 39 2.16 -4.38 8.94
CA PRO A 39 3.47 -3.74 9.05
C PRO A 39 4.47 -4.54 9.93
N LYS A 40 4.03 -5.61 10.60
CA LYS A 40 4.86 -6.44 11.47
C LYS A 40 6.10 -6.96 10.73
N GLY A 41 7.27 -6.81 11.36
CA GLY A 41 8.54 -7.26 10.81
C GLY A 41 8.91 -6.58 9.49
N ASN A 42 8.64 -5.27 9.35
CA ASN A 42 8.81 -4.53 8.10
C ASN A 42 8.07 -5.19 6.93
N TYR A 43 6.78 -5.46 7.12
CA TYR A 43 5.93 -6.08 6.11
C TYR A 43 6.41 -7.46 5.65
N LYS A 44 6.92 -8.28 6.58
CA LYS A 44 7.54 -9.58 6.29
C LYS A 44 6.68 -10.48 5.40
N LEU A 45 5.42 -10.69 5.78
CA LEU A 45 4.49 -11.57 5.04
C LEU A 45 4.24 -11.06 3.62
N TYR A 46 4.02 -9.75 3.46
CA TYR A 46 3.85 -9.14 2.16
C TYR A 46 5.11 -9.27 1.28
N ARG A 47 6.30 -9.03 1.84
CA ARG A 47 7.56 -9.15 1.11
C ARG A 47 7.84 -10.59 0.67
N GLU A 48 7.53 -11.57 1.51
CA GLU A 48 7.63 -12.99 1.17
C GLU A 48 6.67 -13.37 0.04
N ASP A 49 5.42 -12.89 0.09
CA ASP A 49 4.43 -13.13 -0.95
C ASP A 49 4.78 -12.45 -2.28
N LEU A 50 5.30 -11.23 -2.23
CA LEU A 50 5.79 -10.48 -3.38
C LEU A 50 6.92 -11.23 -4.10
N LYS A 51 7.88 -11.80 -3.36
CA LYS A 51 9.00 -12.59 -3.92
C LYS A 51 8.56 -13.90 -4.56
N ARG A 52 7.48 -14.51 -4.05
CA ARG A 52 6.92 -15.76 -4.59
C ARG A 52 6.02 -15.52 -5.81
N SER A 53 5.49 -14.31 -5.96
CA SER A 53 4.54 -13.97 -7.02
C SER A 53 5.21 -14.00 -8.40
N ALA A 54 4.58 -14.72 -9.33
CA ALA A 54 5.00 -14.78 -10.72
C ALA A 54 4.03 -13.97 -11.61
N GLY A 55 4.54 -13.46 -12.74
CA GLY A 55 3.73 -12.68 -13.69
C GLY A 55 3.68 -11.18 -13.40
N PRO A 56 2.82 -10.44 -14.14
CA PRO A 56 2.66 -9.00 -13.96
C PRO A 56 2.04 -8.69 -12.59
N LEU A 57 2.64 -7.76 -11.87
CA LEU A 57 2.19 -7.35 -10.54
C LEU A 57 2.48 -5.88 -10.29
N VAL A 58 1.79 -5.27 -9.32
CA VAL A 58 2.05 -3.90 -8.86
C VAL A 58 2.47 -3.94 -7.39
N PRO A 59 3.75 -3.69 -7.06
CA PRO A 59 4.19 -3.67 -5.68
C PRO A 59 3.69 -2.42 -4.94
N TYR A 60 3.57 -2.50 -3.61
CA TYR A 60 3.32 -1.33 -2.79
C TYR A 60 4.58 -0.46 -2.73
N ILE A 61 4.61 0.59 -3.54
CA ILE A 61 5.77 1.46 -3.74
C ILE A 61 6.29 2.09 -2.44
N GLY A 62 5.41 2.32 -1.46
CA GLY A 62 5.80 2.88 -0.16
C GLY A 62 6.92 2.10 0.53
N LEU A 63 6.97 0.77 0.38
CA LEU A 63 8.05 -0.03 0.97
C LEU A 63 9.39 0.22 0.31
N TYR A 64 9.41 0.28 -1.02
CA TYR A 64 10.63 0.56 -1.76
C TYR A 64 11.13 1.97 -1.52
N LEU A 65 10.22 2.95 -1.39
CA LEU A 65 10.59 4.31 -1.01
C LEU A 65 11.19 4.35 0.39
N THR A 66 10.57 3.67 1.36
CA THR A 66 11.12 3.54 2.71
C THR A 66 12.50 2.87 2.69
N ASP A 67 12.67 1.77 1.95
CA ASP A 67 13.97 1.08 1.86
C ASP A 67 15.03 1.97 1.21
N LEU A 68 14.69 2.73 0.16
CA LEU A 68 15.57 3.71 -0.46
C LEU A 68 15.98 4.82 0.52
N THR A 69 15.03 5.34 1.31
CA THR A 69 15.32 6.32 2.37
C THR A 69 16.24 5.73 3.43
N PHE A 70 16.01 4.49 3.87
CA PHE A 70 16.90 3.80 4.81
C PHE A 70 18.33 3.65 4.28
N VAL A 71 18.49 3.31 3.00
CA VAL A 71 19.81 3.23 2.37
C VAL A 71 20.46 4.62 2.25
N GLU A 72 19.67 5.64 1.88
CA GLU A 72 20.16 7.01 1.73
C GLU A 72 20.66 7.59 3.05
N ASP A 73 19.87 7.49 4.10
CA ASP A 73 20.16 8.06 5.43
C ASP A 73 21.16 7.22 6.23
N GLY A 74 21.14 5.90 6.03
CA GLY A 74 21.98 4.96 6.79
C GLY A 74 23.41 4.83 6.25
N ASN A 75 23.70 5.30 5.03
CA ASN A 75 25.01 5.13 4.40
C ASN A 75 25.57 6.48 3.91
N PRO A 76 26.85 6.79 4.22
CA PRO A 76 27.46 8.03 3.73
C PRO A 76 27.68 7.97 2.21
N LYS A 77 27.56 9.13 1.55
CA LYS A 77 27.79 9.27 0.10
C LYS A 77 29.24 8.97 -0.28
N PHE A 78 30.17 9.40 0.57
CA PHE A 78 31.61 9.21 0.37
C PHE A 78 32.18 8.38 1.53
N LEU A 79 33.11 7.48 1.21
CA LEU A 79 33.93 6.79 2.21
C LEU A 79 35.04 7.71 2.74
N ASP A 80 35.51 8.62 1.89
CA ASP A 80 36.44 9.69 2.23
C ASP A 80 35.93 10.98 1.56
N THR A 81 35.42 11.91 2.38
CA THR A 81 34.80 13.16 1.90
C THR A 81 35.82 14.10 1.26
N GLU A 82 37.05 14.14 1.78
CA GLU A 82 38.10 15.04 1.29
C GLU A 82 38.61 14.57 -0.08
N LYS A 83 38.84 13.25 -0.21
CA LYS A 83 39.26 12.64 -1.47
C LYS A 83 38.11 12.33 -2.43
N LYS A 84 36.87 12.63 -2.04
CA LYS A 84 35.64 12.35 -2.80
C LYS A 84 35.54 10.89 -3.29
N ILE A 85 35.95 9.95 -2.45
CA ILE A 85 35.85 8.51 -2.77
C ILE A 85 34.40 8.08 -2.54
N TYR A 86 33.69 7.75 -3.61
CA TYR A 86 32.28 7.34 -3.52
C TYR A 86 32.10 6.01 -2.78
N ASN A 87 31.00 5.93 -2.02
CA ASN A 87 30.55 4.68 -1.44
C ASN A 87 29.80 3.85 -2.49
N PHE A 88 30.51 2.96 -3.18
CA PHE A 88 29.93 2.06 -4.17
C PHE A 88 28.98 1.03 -3.57
N GLU A 89 29.12 0.69 -2.28
CA GLU A 89 28.20 -0.23 -1.59
C GLU A 89 26.82 0.42 -1.44
N LYS A 90 26.77 1.71 -1.04
CA LYS A 90 25.52 2.50 -1.03
C LYS A 90 24.86 2.49 -2.41
N LEU A 91 25.63 2.78 -3.46
CA LEU A 91 25.13 2.80 -4.84
C LEU A 91 24.62 1.43 -5.28
N ALA A 92 25.30 0.34 -4.91
CA ALA A 92 24.89 -1.02 -5.22
C ALA A 92 23.56 -1.39 -4.54
N LEU A 93 23.37 -0.99 -3.27
CA LEU A 93 22.12 -1.20 -2.54
C LEU A 93 20.95 -0.45 -3.20
N GLN A 94 21.15 0.81 -3.57
CA GLN A 94 20.13 1.61 -4.29
C GLN A 94 19.81 1.01 -5.66
N ALA A 95 20.84 0.63 -6.41
CA ALA A 95 20.69 0.02 -7.72
C ALA A 95 19.88 -1.28 -7.65
N LYS A 96 20.13 -2.12 -6.64
CA LYS A 96 19.37 -3.36 -6.42
C LYS A 96 17.87 -3.10 -6.28
N LEU A 97 17.47 -2.13 -5.45
CA LEU A 97 16.06 -1.77 -5.25
C LEU A 97 15.43 -1.26 -6.55
N ILE A 98 16.15 -0.42 -7.30
CA ILE A 98 15.67 0.10 -8.59
C ILE A 98 15.50 -1.03 -9.62
N PHE A 99 16.45 -1.97 -9.69
CA PHE A 99 16.35 -3.09 -10.63
C PHE A 99 15.17 -4.01 -10.32
N GLU A 100 14.88 -4.26 -9.03
CA GLU A 100 13.67 -5.01 -8.64
C GLU A 100 12.39 -4.29 -9.14
N ILE A 101 12.27 -2.98 -8.95
CA ILE A 101 11.13 -2.20 -9.46
C ILE A 101 11.01 -2.31 -10.98
N ARG A 102 12.12 -2.20 -11.70
CA ARG A 102 12.15 -2.30 -13.17
C ARG A 102 11.73 -3.69 -13.66
N GLU A 103 12.06 -4.74 -12.91
CA GLU A 103 11.61 -6.10 -13.23
C GLU A 103 10.10 -6.25 -13.13
N TYR A 104 9.45 -5.62 -12.15
CA TYR A 104 7.98 -5.61 -12.08
C TYR A 104 7.35 -4.82 -13.22
N GLN A 105 7.98 -3.71 -13.62
CA GLN A 105 7.50 -2.86 -14.72
C GLN A 105 7.67 -3.48 -16.11
N SER A 106 8.59 -4.44 -16.27
CA SER A 106 8.81 -5.10 -17.56
C SER A 106 7.73 -6.15 -17.89
N LYS A 107 6.95 -6.58 -16.89
CA LYS A 107 5.87 -7.55 -17.04
C LYS A 107 4.56 -6.83 -17.33
N VAL A 108 3.91 -7.18 -18.44
CA VAL A 108 2.68 -6.53 -18.90
C VAL A 108 1.46 -7.33 -18.45
N PHE A 109 0.40 -6.62 -18.04
CA PHE A 109 -0.90 -7.22 -17.76
C PHE A 109 -1.62 -7.53 -19.07
N ASP A 110 -2.10 -8.76 -19.23
CA ASP A 110 -3.00 -9.15 -20.32
C ASP A 110 -4.44 -8.76 -19.96
N LEU A 111 -4.72 -7.45 -19.98
CA LEU A 111 -6.03 -6.86 -19.68
C LEU A 111 -6.52 -6.07 -20.88
N GLN A 112 -7.80 -6.28 -21.23
CA GLN A 112 -8.47 -5.47 -22.25
C GLN A 112 -8.94 -4.16 -21.64
N THR A 113 -8.73 -3.04 -22.34
CA THR A 113 -9.20 -1.73 -21.89
C THR A 113 -10.71 -1.61 -22.09
N ASN A 114 -11.34 -0.86 -21.18
CA ASN A 114 -12.75 -0.52 -21.27
C ASN A 114 -12.91 0.93 -20.83
N ASP A 115 -13.11 1.81 -21.81
CA ASP A 115 -13.12 3.26 -21.59
C ASP A 115 -14.25 3.66 -20.64
N ALA A 116 -15.45 3.06 -20.78
CA ALA A 116 -16.57 3.35 -19.90
C ALA A 116 -16.28 3.01 -18.42
N VAL A 117 -15.60 1.89 -18.17
CA VAL A 117 -15.19 1.50 -16.81
C VAL A 117 -14.10 2.43 -16.30
N GLN A 118 -13.12 2.78 -17.14
CA GLN A 118 -12.05 3.70 -16.77
C GLN A 118 -12.58 5.09 -16.42
N ASP A 119 -13.43 5.66 -17.28
CA ASP A 119 -14.08 6.95 -17.07
C ASP A 119 -14.89 6.96 -15.77
N TRP A 120 -15.63 5.88 -15.50
CA TRP A 120 -16.37 5.76 -14.24
C TRP A 120 -15.44 5.73 -13.03
N ILE A 121 -14.35 4.96 -13.07
CA ILE A 121 -13.36 4.89 -11.98
C ILE A 121 -12.73 6.27 -11.77
N PHE A 122 -12.26 6.93 -12.82
CA PHE A 122 -11.61 8.24 -12.70
C PHE A 122 -12.57 9.28 -12.13
N LYS A 123 -13.81 9.33 -12.63
CA LYS A 123 -14.84 10.22 -12.09
C LYS A 123 -15.15 9.93 -10.62
N ALA A 124 -15.22 8.65 -10.23
CA ALA A 124 -15.50 8.25 -8.85
C ALA A 124 -14.35 8.62 -7.89
N VAL A 125 -13.10 8.51 -8.35
CA VAL A 125 -11.91 8.80 -7.53
C VAL A 125 -11.61 10.31 -7.44
N SER A 126 -12.09 11.12 -8.40
CA SER A 126 -11.98 12.59 -8.33
C SER A 126 -12.83 13.23 -7.23
N VAL A 127 -13.70 12.48 -6.56
CA VAL A 127 -14.48 12.98 -5.42
C VAL A 127 -13.57 13.01 -4.18
N GLU A 128 -13.10 14.20 -3.83
CA GLU A 128 -12.31 14.40 -2.62
C GLU A 128 -13.22 14.80 -1.45
N LEU A 129 -13.29 13.92 -0.44
CA LEU A 129 -13.88 14.24 0.86
C LEU A 129 -12.77 14.31 1.89
N THR A 130 -12.82 15.35 2.72
CA THR A 130 -11.94 15.49 3.88
C THR A 130 -12.23 14.40 4.91
N LYS A 131 -11.26 14.17 5.81
CA LYS A 131 -11.44 13.22 6.92
C LYS A 131 -12.63 13.58 7.81
N ASP A 132 -12.88 14.88 8.01
CA ASP A 132 -13.98 15.37 8.84
C ASP A 132 -15.33 15.14 8.17
N GLU A 133 -15.46 15.41 6.86
CA GLU A 133 -16.67 15.11 6.09
C GLU A 133 -16.99 13.61 6.08
N LEU A 134 -15.97 12.75 5.89
CA LEU A 134 -16.14 11.31 5.97
C LEU A 134 -16.58 10.84 7.37
N MET A 135 -16.10 11.51 8.42
CA MET A 135 -16.52 11.21 9.79
C MET A 135 -17.97 11.62 10.01
N ILE A 136 -18.36 12.82 9.58
CA ILE A 136 -19.74 13.31 9.66
C ILE A 136 -20.68 12.35 8.93
N LEU A 137 -20.33 11.91 7.71
CA LEU A 137 -21.11 10.94 6.95
C LEU A 137 -21.21 9.59 7.66
N SER A 138 -20.12 9.11 8.26
CA SER A 138 -20.16 7.87 9.04
C SER A 138 -21.09 7.99 10.25
N GLU A 139 -21.09 9.14 10.93
CA GLU A 139 -21.94 9.41 12.07
C GLU A 139 -23.41 9.59 11.69
N SER A 140 -23.70 10.15 10.51
CA SER A 140 -25.07 10.21 10.00
C SER A 140 -25.62 8.83 9.65
N ILE A 141 -24.77 7.91 9.18
CA ILE A 141 -25.16 6.51 8.89
C ILE A 141 -25.37 5.73 10.19
N GLN A 142 -24.43 5.84 11.14
CA GLN A 142 -24.54 5.15 12.43
C GLN A 142 -24.17 6.12 13.55
N PRO A 143 -25.16 6.73 14.23
CA PRO A 143 -24.92 7.66 15.33
C PRO A 143 -24.15 7.01 16.48
N ARG A 144 -23.44 7.83 17.27
CA ARG A 144 -22.81 7.35 18.50
C ARG A 144 -23.91 6.95 19.49
N LYS A 145 -23.83 5.75 20.06
CA LYS A 145 -24.73 5.36 21.15
C LYS A 145 -24.49 6.31 22.32
N ILE A 146 -25.52 7.07 22.69
CA ILE A 146 -25.52 7.85 23.93
C ILE A 146 -25.48 6.81 25.06
N LYS A 147 -24.48 6.93 25.94
CA LYS A 147 -24.35 6.07 27.13
C LYS A 147 -25.44 6.38 28.13
#